data_AF-A0A7C6EJM6-F1
#
_entry.id   AF-A0A7C6EJM6-F1
#
_cell.length_a   1.000
_cell.length_b   1.000
_cell.length_c   1.000
_cell.angle_alpha   90.00
_cell.angle_beta   90.00
_cell.angle_gamma   90.00
#
_symmetry.space_group_name_H-M   'P 1'
#
loop_
_entity.id
_entity.type
_entity.pdbx_description
1 polymer ?
#
loop_
_entity_poly.entity_id
_entity_poly.type
_entity_poly.pdbx_seq_one_letter_code
_entity_poly.pdbx_strand_id
1 'polypeptide(L)'
;MFIFLQTLEGFVMKTMKLFLLVSIFISLSSLAQKKVVSMSYIRAIKFTELAPDLNQAFFKAKFTSRNFIEKATRNLDKAIVSEKNGKFYFVNRRGVPIQTFDLARLGIYRVGHYQWSPDGTMMLVSMRKDESSSLYLLKLDGSMVEVIPFTKKRGGVTQPSWSFDSRMFVYLKVIPTEAHEIWIKDMKKNSEVLVERIPMGEGACGNPVWFNQSARIVYRKRQSYMKVKKYIEELWIYDFDKNEKKKIYEGRVETPFPIISPDDTMIGTDTGQFFTLLDLEGNILKNLYIGPNAEPQWSPDGQFIAFLTGKVDPKTEILLEQHICVVDINTGEVKDLTPIPGLIIDAFRWYDENTIIY
;
A
#
# COMPACT_ATOMS: atom_id res chain seq x y z
N MET A 1 -37.57 -21.47 55.39
CA MET A 1 -37.34 -22.33 54.20
C MET A 1 -37.31 -21.54 52.88
N PHE A 2 -38.08 -20.46 52.71
CA PHE A 2 -38.10 -19.67 51.47
C PHE A 2 -36.86 -18.78 51.18
N ILE A 3 -36.15 -18.30 52.20
CA ILE A 3 -34.97 -17.42 52.01
C ILE A 3 -33.72 -18.19 51.56
N PHE A 4 -33.66 -19.50 51.84
CA PHE A 4 -32.52 -20.35 51.46
C PHE A 4 -32.57 -20.84 50.00
N LEU A 5 -33.75 -20.86 49.37
CA LEU A 5 -33.91 -21.29 47.98
C LEU A 5 -33.52 -20.18 46.98
N GLN A 6 -33.81 -18.91 47.28
CA GLN A 6 -33.42 -17.78 46.42
C GLN A 6 -31.91 -17.55 46.34
N THR A 7 -31.17 -17.86 47.41
CA THR A 7 -29.70 -17.70 47.43
C THR A 7 -28.99 -18.81 46.66
N LEU A 8 -29.54 -20.04 46.64
CA LEU A 8 -29.02 -21.14 45.85
C LEU A 8 -29.25 -20.95 44.34
N GLU A 9 -30.44 -20.51 43.91
CA GLU A 9 -30.69 -20.21 42.50
C GLU A 9 -29.82 -19.07 41.97
N GLY A 10 -29.61 -18.03 42.77
CA GLY A 10 -28.71 -16.92 42.42
C GLY A 10 -27.26 -17.36 42.28
N PHE A 11 -26.79 -18.31 43.10
CA PHE A 11 -25.43 -18.84 43.04
C PHE A 11 -25.23 -19.78 41.84
N VAL A 12 -26.19 -20.67 41.57
CA VAL A 12 -26.17 -21.60 40.42
C VAL A 12 -26.23 -20.86 39.08
N MET A 13 -27.05 -19.80 38.96
CA MET A 13 -27.07 -18.98 37.76
C MET A 13 -25.76 -18.20 37.55
N LYS A 14 -25.09 -17.76 38.62
CA LYS A 14 -23.81 -17.04 38.53
C LYS A 14 -22.69 -17.97 38.11
N THR A 15 -22.65 -19.20 38.63
CA THR A 15 -21.65 -20.21 38.24
C THR A 15 -21.89 -20.73 36.82
N MET A 16 -23.15 -20.92 36.39
CA MET A 16 -23.46 -21.26 34.99
C MET A 16 -23.07 -20.14 34.01
N LYS A 17 -23.33 -18.87 34.34
CA LYS A 17 -22.87 -17.74 33.51
C LYS A 17 -21.35 -17.65 33.44
N LEU A 18 -20.65 -17.93 34.54
CA LEU A 18 -19.19 -17.96 34.57
C LEU A 18 -18.63 -19.12 33.73
N PHE A 19 -19.25 -20.31 33.79
CA PHE A 19 -18.86 -21.45 32.95
C PHE A 19 -19.16 -21.22 31.46
N LEU A 20 -20.29 -20.57 31.12
CA LEU A 20 -20.59 -20.20 29.73
C LEU A 20 -19.58 -19.16 29.22
N LEU A 21 -19.23 -18.14 30.01
CA LEU A 21 -18.22 -17.15 29.66
C LEU A 21 -16.84 -17.79 29.48
N VAL A 22 -16.42 -18.67 30.39
CA VAL A 22 -15.13 -19.36 30.30
C VAL A 22 -15.08 -20.31 29.11
N SER A 23 -16.16 -21.04 28.81
CA SER A 23 -16.22 -21.91 27.62
C SER A 23 -16.29 -21.12 26.31
N ILE A 24 -17.00 -19.98 26.27
CA ILE A 24 -16.96 -19.04 25.15
C ILE A 24 -15.54 -18.47 24.98
N PHE A 25 -14.85 -18.10 26.06
CA PHE A 25 -13.46 -17.63 26.02
C PHE A 25 -12.46 -18.73 25.60
N ILE A 26 -12.65 -19.98 26.02
CA ILE A 26 -11.82 -21.12 25.60
C ILE A 26 -12.10 -21.49 24.14
N SER A 27 -13.35 -21.36 23.67
CA SER A 27 -13.69 -21.57 22.26
C SER A 27 -13.16 -20.44 21.35
N LEU A 28 -13.22 -19.19 21.81
CA LEU A 28 -12.65 -18.02 21.10
C LEU A 28 -11.11 -18.02 21.12
N SER A 29 -10.46 -18.51 22.18
CA SER A 29 -9.01 -18.66 22.22
C SER A 29 -8.51 -19.85 21.39
N SER A 30 -9.34 -20.89 21.21
CA SER A 30 -9.02 -22.02 20.32
C SER A 30 -9.19 -21.71 18.82
N LEU A 31 -9.92 -20.64 18.47
CA LEU A 31 -10.13 -20.20 17.08
C LEU A 31 -9.12 -19.16 16.58
N ALA A 32 -8.12 -18.79 17.39
CA ALA A 32 -7.11 -17.79 17.05
C ALA A 32 -5.67 -18.30 17.19
N GLN A 33 -5.42 -19.60 16.99
CA GLN A 33 -4.08 -20.00 16.55
C GLN A 33 -3.91 -19.50 15.12
N LYS A 34 -3.23 -18.35 14.94
CA LYS A 34 -2.69 -17.94 13.63
C LYS A 34 -2.02 -19.19 13.06
N LYS A 35 -2.57 -19.73 11.96
CA LYS A 35 -2.01 -20.88 11.28
C LYS A 35 -0.60 -20.45 10.87
N VAL A 36 0.42 -20.95 11.57
CA VAL A 36 1.81 -20.65 11.25
C VAL A 36 2.06 -21.31 9.90
N VAL A 37 2.05 -20.50 8.84
CA VAL A 37 2.37 -20.98 7.51
C VAL A 37 3.86 -21.21 7.53
N SER A 38 4.30 -22.46 7.43
CA SER A 38 5.72 -22.72 7.30
C SER A 38 6.23 -22.15 5.98
N MET A 39 7.38 -21.49 6.01
CA MET A 39 8.09 -20.98 4.82
C MET A 39 8.31 -22.06 3.74
N SER A 40 8.31 -23.35 4.12
CA SER A 40 8.37 -24.48 3.20
C SER A 40 7.22 -24.51 2.18
N TYR A 41 6.03 -24.01 2.54
CA TYR A 41 4.84 -23.99 1.67
C TYR A 41 4.76 -22.75 0.77
N ILE A 42 5.63 -21.75 0.98
CA ILE A 42 5.63 -20.55 0.15
C ILE A 42 6.24 -20.89 -1.21
N ARG A 43 5.54 -20.47 -2.27
CA ARG A 43 5.92 -20.71 -3.67
C ARG A 43 5.68 -19.48 -4.54
N ALA A 44 6.50 -19.35 -5.58
CA ALA A 44 6.29 -18.39 -6.65
C ALA A 44 5.79 -19.13 -7.91
N ILE A 45 4.72 -18.64 -8.52
CA ILE A 45 4.11 -19.23 -9.72
C ILE A 45 4.08 -18.17 -10.82
N LYS A 46 4.43 -18.54 -12.05
CA LYS A 46 4.29 -17.63 -13.19
C LYS A 46 2.82 -17.28 -13.39
N PHE A 47 2.53 -16.02 -13.65
CA PHE A 47 1.17 -15.55 -13.87
C PHE A 47 0.45 -16.31 -14.99
N THR A 48 1.19 -16.73 -16.03
CA THR A 48 0.70 -17.52 -17.15
C THR A 48 0.29 -18.95 -16.78
N GLU A 49 0.80 -19.50 -15.68
CA GLU A 49 0.39 -20.81 -15.16
C GLU A 49 -0.89 -20.73 -14.35
N LEU A 50 -1.09 -19.62 -13.61
CA LEU A 50 -2.33 -19.37 -12.85
C LEU A 50 -3.53 -19.12 -13.79
N ALA A 51 -3.28 -18.50 -14.93
CA ALA A 51 -4.32 -18.14 -15.89
C ALA A 51 -3.85 -18.36 -17.33
N PRO A 52 -3.85 -19.61 -17.82
CA PRO A 52 -3.37 -19.94 -19.17
C PRO A 52 -4.15 -19.23 -20.28
N ASP A 53 -5.45 -18.98 -20.09
CA ASP A 53 -6.31 -18.26 -21.03
C ASP A 53 -5.92 -16.78 -21.20
N LEU A 54 -5.30 -16.18 -20.18
CA LEU A 54 -4.83 -14.79 -20.24
C LEU A 54 -3.70 -14.63 -21.27
N ASN A 55 -2.89 -15.67 -21.49
CA ASN A 55 -1.76 -15.61 -22.41
C ASN A 55 -2.20 -15.22 -23.82
N GLN A 56 -3.30 -15.80 -24.33
CA GLN A 56 -3.87 -15.43 -25.63
C GLN A 56 -4.43 -13.99 -25.68
N ALA A 57 -4.97 -13.49 -24.56
CA ALA A 57 -5.48 -12.12 -24.48
C ALA A 57 -4.33 -11.09 -24.45
N PHE A 58 -3.23 -11.38 -23.74
CA PHE A 58 -2.03 -10.53 -23.68
C PHE A 58 -1.41 -10.30 -25.07
N PHE A 59 -1.28 -11.35 -25.88
CA PHE A 59 -0.75 -11.26 -27.25
C PHE A 59 -1.59 -10.37 -28.17
N LYS A 60 -2.92 -10.35 -28.01
CA LYS A 60 -3.83 -9.56 -28.87
C LYS A 60 -3.98 -8.10 -28.42
N ALA A 61 -3.89 -7.83 -27.11
CA ALA A 61 -4.22 -6.53 -26.53
C ALA A 61 -3.02 -5.60 -26.26
N LYS A 62 -1.78 -5.99 -26.63
CA LYS A 62 -0.54 -5.28 -26.22
C LYS A 62 -0.44 -5.09 -24.69
N PHE A 63 -0.98 -6.06 -23.96
CA PHE A 63 -1.06 -6.06 -22.50
C PHE A 63 0.14 -6.85 -21.94
N THR A 64 0.60 -6.53 -20.73
CA THR A 64 1.71 -7.24 -20.06
C THR A 64 1.29 -7.67 -18.66
N SER A 65 1.80 -8.81 -18.18
CA SER A 65 1.56 -9.31 -16.81
C SER A 65 1.87 -8.24 -15.76
N ARG A 66 2.91 -7.43 -15.98
CA ARG A 66 3.28 -6.26 -15.18
C ARG A 66 2.11 -5.31 -14.90
N ASN A 67 1.32 -4.95 -15.92
CA ASN A 67 0.18 -4.06 -15.74
C ASN A 67 -0.90 -4.65 -14.84
N PHE A 68 -1.00 -5.98 -14.78
CA PHE A 68 -1.94 -6.67 -13.91
C PHE A 68 -1.39 -6.76 -12.48
N ILE A 69 -0.16 -7.23 -12.34
CA ILE A 69 0.47 -7.50 -11.04
C ILE A 69 0.73 -6.21 -10.25
N GLU A 70 1.18 -5.13 -10.88
CA GLU A 70 1.40 -3.85 -10.18
C GLU A 70 0.08 -3.14 -9.86
N LYS A 71 -0.93 -3.25 -10.72
CA LYS A 71 -2.06 -2.31 -10.75
C LYS A 71 -3.39 -2.91 -10.33
N ALA A 72 -3.40 -4.17 -9.88
CA ALA A 72 -4.63 -4.83 -9.48
C ALA A 72 -5.09 -4.48 -8.07
N THR A 73 -6.39 -4.64 -7.80
CA THR A 73 -6.96 -4.62 -6.43
C THR A 73 -6.45 -5.79 -5.58
N ARG A 74 -6.68 -5.76 -4.26
CA ARG A 74 -6.29 -6.84 -3.33
C ARG A 74 -6.84 -8.23 -3.72
N ASN A 75 -7.99 -8.27 -4.40
CA ASN A 75 -8.64 -9.51 -4.86
C ASN A 75 -8.29 -9.94 -6.29
N LEU A 76 -7.29 -9.31 -6.93
CA LEU A 76 -6.83 -9.63 -8.29
C LEU A 76 -7.92 -9.71 -9.37
N ASP A 77 -9.09 -9.09 -9.19
CA ASP A 77 -10.14 -9.17 -10.20
C ASP A 77 -10.05 -8.07 -11.26
N LYS A 78 -9.33 -6.98 -11.00
CA LYS A 78 -9.33 -5.76 -11.83
C LYS A 78 -7.94 -5.14 -11.88
N ALA A 79 -7.52 -4.66 -13.04
CA ALA A 79 -6.30 -3.89 -13.27
C ALA A 79 -6.53 -2.76 -14.28
N ILE A 80 -5.45 -2.08 -14.69
CA ILE A 80 -5.49 -0.90 -15.55
C ILE A 80 -4.61 -1.08 -16.78
N VAL A 81 -5.09 -0.61 -17.92
CA VAL A 81 -4.28 -0.44 -19.15
C VAL A 81 -4.42 0.98 -19.67
N SER A 82 -3.31 1.59 -20.05
CA SER A 82 -3.29 2.88 -20.77
C SER A 82 -2.71 2.68 -22.16
N GLU A 83 -3.39 3.19 -23.17
CA GLU A 83 -2.96 3.15 -24.57
C GLU A 83 -2.31 4.48 -25.00
N LYS A 84 -1.47 4.42 -26.06
CA LYS A 84 -0.79 5.60 -26.63
C LYS A 84 -1.75 6.69 -27.15
N ASN A 85 -3.02 6.36 -27.38
CA ASN A 85 -4.06 7.29 -27.85
C ASN A 85 -4.78 8.01 -26.69
N GLY A 86 -4.34 7.84 -25.43
CA GLY A 86 -4.97 8.44 -24.26
C GLY A 86 -6.24 7.72 -23.79
N LYS A 87 -6.50 6.49 -24.28
CA LYS A 87 -7.54 5.65 -23.71
C LYS A 87 -7.03 4.89 -22.51
N PHE A 88 -7.92 4.76 -21.53
CA PHE A 88 -7.61 4.15 -20.26
C PHE A 88 -8.70 3.13 -19.93
N TYR A 89 -8.31 1.91 -19.60
CA TYR A 89 -9.21 0.78 -19.44
C TYR A 89 -9.09 0.21 -18.04
N PHE A 90 -10.24 -0.09 -17.45
CA PHE A 90 -10.30 -1.10 -16.40
C PHE A 90 -10.46 -2.45 -17.08
N VAL A 91 -9.62 -3.41 -16.71
CA VAL A 91 -9.63 -4.76 -17.25
C VAL A 91 -9.86 -5.74 -16.13
N ASN A 92 -10.63 -6.80 -16.38
CA ASN A 92 -10.77 -7.87 -15.40
C ASN A 92 -9.56 -8.83 -15.45
N ARG A 93 -9.57 -9.83 -14.57
CA ARG A 93 -8.57 -10.93 -14.55
C ARG A 93 -8.46 -11.78 -15.80
N ARG A 94 -9.32 -11.61 -16.79
CA ARG A 94 -9.22 -12.28 -18.10
C ARG A 94 -8.65 -11.34 -19.17
N GLY A 95 -8.21 -10.14 -18.77
CA GLY A 95 -7.73 -9.12 -19.70
C GLY A 95 -8.86 -8.49 -20.51
N VAL A 96 -10.12 -8.77 -20.17
CA VAL A 96 -11.28 -8.22 -20.85
C VAL A 96 -11.52 -6.82 -20.31
N PRO A 97 -11.56 -5.77 -21.16
CA PRO A 97 -11.97 -4.45 -20.75
C PRO A 97 -13.39 -4.48 -20.17
N ILE A 98 -13.55 -4.00 -18.94
CA ILE A 98 -14.83 -3.86 -18.25
C ILE A 98 -15.28 -2.41 -18.16
N GLN A 99 -14.36 -1.44 -18.32
CA GLN A 99 -14.69 -0.02 -18.43
C GLN A 99 -13.62 0.69 -19.26
N THR A 100 -14.00 1.77 -19.95
CA THR A 100 -13.10 2.60 -20.76
C THR A 100 -13.31 4.08 -20.47
N PHE A 101 -12.22 4.86 -20.50
CA PHE A 101 -12.20 6.31 -20.38
C PHE A 101 -11.35 6.89 -21.52
N ASP A 102 -11.88 7.87 -22.24
CA ASP A 102 -11.18 8.58 -23.32
C ASP A 102 -10.57 9.87 -22.76
N LEU A 103 -9.39 9.75 -22.17
CA LEU A 103 -8.71 10.87 -21.50
C LEU A 103 -8.26 11.94 -22.52
N ALA A 104 -7.91 11.52 -23.74
CA ALA A 104 -7.51 12.44 -24.81
C ALA A 104 -8.65 13.41 -25.18
N ARG A 105 -9.89 12.93 -25.32
CA ARG A 105 -11.07 13.80 -25.57
C ARG A 105 -11.33 14.81 -24.46
N LEU A 106 -10.84 14.54 -23.26
CA LEU A 106 -11.00 15.39 -22.08
C LEU A 106 -9.85 16.42 -21.94
N GLY A 107 -8.89 16.41 -22.87
CA GLY A 107 -7.68 17.23 -22.83
C GLY A 107 -6.69 16.75 -21.77
N ILE A 108 -6.72 15.47 -21.40
CA ILE A 108 -5.84 14.89 -20.39
C ILE A 108 -4.74 14.14 -21.10
N TYR A 109 -3.49 14.57 -20.86
CA TYR A 109 -2.34 14.11 -21.66
C TYR A 109 -1.37 13.24 -20.87
N ARG A 110 -1.47 13.23 -19.53
CA ARG A 110 -0.65 12.36 -18.66
C ARG A 110 -1.43 11.91 -17.44
N VAL A 111 -1.28 10.62 -17.13
CA VAL A 111 -1.68 10.00 -15.87
C VAL A 111 -0.45 9.93 -14.96
N GLY A 112 -0.59 10.43 -13.74
CA GLY A 112 0.42 10.37 -12.67
C GLY A 112 0.15 9.20 -11.72
N HIS A 113 0.21 9.47 -10.42
CA HIS A 113 -0.08 8.48 -9.38
C HIS A 113 -1.57 8.08 -9.38
N TYR A 114 -1.85 6.82 -9.08
CA TYR A 114 -3.21 6.29 -8.98
C TYR A 114 -3.32 5.27 -7.85
N GLN A 115 -4.54 5.04 -7.38
CA GLN A 115 -4.83 3.98 -6.43
C GLN A 115 -6.30 3.55 -6.48
N TRP A 116 -6.53 2.24 -6.58
CA TRP A 116 -7.85 1.66 -6.41
C TRP A 116 -8.35 1.86 -4.97
N SER A 117 -9.65 2.10 -4.82
CA SER A 117 -10.30 1.95 -3.53
C SER A 117 -10.19 0.49 -3.06
N PRO A 118 -10.08 0.23 -1.75
CA PRO A 118 -10.00 -1.14 -1.20
C PRO A 118 -11.17 -2.05 -1.63
N ASP A 119 -12.37 -1.50 -1.77
CA ASP A 119 -13.55 -2.22 -2.28
C ASP A 119 -13.50 -2.51 -3.80
N GLY A 120 -12.53 -1.94 -4.51
CA GLY A 120 -12.31 -2.09 -5.94
C GLY A 120 -13.41 -1.49 -6.82
N THR A 121 -14.23 -0.57 -6.31
CA THR A 121 -15.32 0.06 -7.06
C THR A 121 -14.91 1.35 -7.77
N MET A 122 -13.83 1.99 -7.31
CA MET A 122 -13.38 3.28 -7.81
C MET A 122 -11.86 3.38 -7.82
N MET A 123 -11.34 4.39 -8.51
CA MET A 123 -9.92 4.65 -8.55
C MET A 123 -9.62 6.15 -8.51
N LEU A 124 -8.70 6.53 -7.64
CA LEU A 124 -8.12 7.87 -7.64
C LEU A 124 -6.99 7.92 -8.65
N VAL A 125 -6.96 8.98 -9.45
CA VAL A 125 -5.96 9.18 -10.49
C VAL A 125 -5.56 10.64 -10.53
N SER A 126 -4.27 10.92 -10.33
CA SER A 126 -3.70 12.23 -10.61
C SER A 126 -3.61 12.37 -12.13
N MET A 127 -4.29 13.36 -12.69
CA MET A 127 -4.32 13.58 -14.12
C MET A 127 -3.89 15.00 -14.44
N ARG A 128 -2.98 15.12 -15.40
CA ARG A 128 -2.47 16.41 -15.85
C ARG A 128 -3.26 16.89 -17.06
N LYS A 129 -3.88 18.05 -16.88
CA LYS A 129 -4.49 18.86 -17.92
C LYS A 129 -3.65 20.15 -18.02
N ASP A 130 -3.06 20.39 -19.19
CA ASP A 130 -2.10 21.47 -19.43
C ASP A 130 -0.87 21.44 -18.46
N GLU A 131 -0.69 22.49 -17.65
CA GLU A 131 0.43 22.64 -16.72
C GLU A 131 0.07 22.33 -15.25
N SER A 132 -1.13 21.86 -14.97
CA SER A 132 -1.60 21.53 -13.62
C SER A 132 -2.12 20.10 -13.53
N SER A 133 -1.94 19.47 -12.37
CA SER A 133 -2.50 18.13 -12.11
C SER A 133 -3.60 18.21 -11.05
N SER A 134 -4.78 17.69 -11.37
CA SER A 134 -5.89 17.53 -10.43
C SER A 134 -6.05 16.05 -10.06
N LEU A 135 -6.83 15.78 -9.02
CA LEU A 135 -7.19 14.41 -8.66
C LEU A 135 -8.60 14.08 -9.16
N TYR A 136 -8.71 12.98 -9.90
CA TYR A 136 -9.95 12.47 -10.46
C TYR A 136 -10.31 11.13 -9.85
N LEU A 137 -11.61 10.87 -9.74
CA LEU A 137 -12.20 9.62 -9.32
C LEU A 137 -12.87 8.96 -10.54
N LEU A 138 -12.35 7.81 -10.94
CA LEU A 138 -12.88 6.99 -12.03
C LEU A 138 -13.66 5.84 -11.42
N LYS A 139 -14.91 5.64 -11.85
CA LYS A 139 -15.80 4.61 -11.29
C LYS A 139 -16.13 3.52 -12.29
N LEU A 140 -16.52 2.35 -11.79
CA LEU A 140 -16.92 1.22 -12.64
C LEU A 140 -18.18 1.48 -13.48
N ASP A 141 -19.02 2.44 -13.09
CA ASP A 141 -20.17 2.88 -13.90
C ASP A 141 -19.77 3.77 -15.10
N GLY A 142 -18.47 4.02 -15.28
CA GLY A 142 -17.92 4.87 -16.33
C GLY A 142 -17.93 6.36 -16.03
N SER A 143 -18.47 6.77 -14.89
CA SER A 143 -18.40 8.16 -14.46
C SER A 143 -16.97 8.55 -14.06
N MET A 144 -16.63 9.80 -14.35
CA MET A 144 -15.36 10.41 -13.99
C MET A 144 -15.63 11.75 -13.32
N VAL A 145 -15.10 11.95 -12.11
CA VAL A 145 -15.36 13.14 -11.29
C VAL A 145 -14.03 13.77 -10.90
N GLU A 146 -13.85 15.07 -11.16
CA GLU A 146 -12.71 15.83 -10.60
C GLU A 146 -13.00 16.08 -9.12
N VAL A 147 -12.35 15.32 -8.23
CA VAL A 147 -12.62 15.37 -6.79
C VAL A 147 -11.78 16.41 -6.07
N ILE A 148 -10.57 16.68 -6.54
CA ILE A 148 -9.71 17.75 -6.03
C ILE A 148 -9.17 18.56 -7.21
N PRO A 149 -9.83 19.67 -7.60
CA PRO A 149 -9.39 20.50 -8.71
C PRO A 149 -8.13 21.30 -8.34
N PHE A 150 -7.26 21.54 -9.32
CA PHE A 150 -6.07 22.37 -9.16
C PHE A 150 -5.75 23.15 -10.43
N THR A 151 -5.58 24.47 -10.30
CA THR A 151 -5.48 25.39 -11.44
C THR A 151 -4.15 26.15 -11.54
N LYS A 152 -3.29 26.12 -10.52
CA LYS A 152 -2.00 26.83 -10.56
C LYS A 152 -1.02 26.07 -11.47
N LYS A 153 -0.40 26.78 -12.42
CA LYS A 153 0.58 26.19 -13.35
C LYS A 153 1.81 25.66 -12.61
N ARG A 154 2.33 24.52 -13.06
CA ARG A 154 3.52 23.83 -12.52
C ARG A 154 3.35 23.25 -11.12
N GLY A 155 2.11 23.02 -10.70
CA GLY A 155 1.76 22.37 -9.45
C GLY A 155 0.73 21.27 -9.65
N GLY A 156 0.26 20.69 -8.55
CA GLY A 156 -0.83 19.74 -8.64
C GLY A 156 -1.09 18.92 -7.40
N VAL A 157 -2.08 18.04 -7.53
CA VAL A 157 -2.54 17.09 -6.53
C VAL A 157 -2.15 15.69 -6.98
N THR A 158 -1.38 14.99 -6.13
CA THR A 158 -0.72 13.72 -6.46
C THR A 158 -0.66 12.80 -5.23
N GLN A 159 -0.10 11.59 -5.40
CA GLN A 159 0.18 10.63 -4.33
C GLN A 159 -1.07 10.31 -3.48
N PRO A 160 -2.21 9.91 -4.11
CA PRO A 160 -3.38 9.53 -3.34
C PRO A 160 -3.14 8.23 -2.57
N SER A 161 -3.68 8.13 -1.36
CA SER A 161 -3.81 6.88 -0.62
C SER A 161 -5.19 6.77 0.04
N TRP A 162 -5.88 5.64 -0.08
CA TRP A 162 -7.22 5.38 0.43
C TRP A 162 -7.19 4.83 1.84
N SER A 163 -8.14 5.26 2.67
CA SER A 163 -8.49 4.54 3.88
C SER A 163 -9.09 3.18 3.55
N PHE A 164 -8.88 2.20 4.43
CA PHE A 164 -9.32 0.82 4.23
C PHE A 164 -10.82 0.66 3.98
N ASP A 165 -11.63 1.50 4.62
CA ASP A 165 -13.09 1.53 4.46
C ASP A 165 -13.57 2.20 3.15
N SER A 166 -12.65 2.58 2.25
CA SER A 166 -12.94 3.27 0.97
C SER A 166 -13.68 4.61 1.13
N ARG A 167 -13.66 5.22 2.32
CA ARG A 167 -14.39 6.47 2.61
C ARG A 167 -13.54 7.72 2.49
N MET A 168 -12.29 7.64 2.91
CA MET A 168 -11.37 8.77 2.99
C MET A 168 -10.17 8.52 2.10
N PHE A 169 -9.51 9.60 1.69
CA PHE A 169 -8.21 9.48 1.07
C PHE A 169 -7.30 10.64 1.48
N VAL A 170 -6.02 10.34 1.58
CA VAL A 170 -4.96 11.34 1.72
C VAL A 170 -4.38 11.67 0.35
N TYR A 171 -3.84 12.87 0.18
CA TYR A 171 -3.14 13.30 -1.02
C TYR A 171 -2.06 14.35 -0.70
N LEU A 172 -1.08 14.44 -1.59
CA LEU A 172 -0.11 15.52 -1.62
C LEU A 172 -0.59 16.62 -2.57
N LYS A 173 -0.60 17.87 -2.11
CA LYS A 173 -0.82 19.07 -2.91
C LYS A 173 0.48 19.88 -2.96
N VAL A 174 1.05 20.00 -4.15
CA VAL A 174 2.24 20.81 -4.41
C VAL A 174 1.82 22.15 -4.98
N ILE A 175 1.99 23.20 -4.18
CA ILE A 175 1.66 24.58 -4.56
C ILE A 175 2.95 25.27 -5.02
N PRO A 176 3.07 25.63 -6.32
CA PRO A 176 4.27 26.21 -6.88
C PRO A 176 4.73 27.43 -6.08
N THR A 177 6.02 27.49 -5.76
CA THR A 177 6.65 28.61 -5.01
C THR A 177 6.09 28.88 -3.61
N GLU A 178 5.10 28.12 -3.13
CA GLU A 178 4.42 28.38 -1.88
C GLU A 178 4.66 27.29 -0.84
N ALA A 179 4.25 26.05 -1.12
CA ALA A 179 4.33 24.97 -0.12
C ALA A 179 4.09 23.59 -0.72
N HIS A 180 4.51 22.56 0.02
CA HIS A 180 3.96 21.22 -0.05
C HIS A 180 2.94 21.03 1.08
N GLU A 181 1.80 20.42 0.78
CA GLU A 181 0.76 20.14 1.75
C GLU A 181 0.25 18.70 1.67
N ILE A 182 0.03 18.07 2.81
CA ILE A 182 -0.66 16.79 2.91
C ILE A 182 -2.06 17.05 3.45
N TRP A 183 -3.06 16.50 2.77
CA TRP A 183 -4.46 16.69 3.09
C TRP A 183 -5.20 15.35 3.14
N ILE A 184 -6.22 15.26 3.98
CA ILE A 184 -7.19 14.15 3.99
C ILE A 184 -8.56 14.67 3.55
N LYS A 185 -9.19 13.99 2.60
CA LYS A 185 -10.57 14.20 2.17
C LYS A 185 -11.48 13.13 2.77
N ASP A 186 -12.56 13.54 3.43
CA ASP A 186 -13.69 12.66 3.76
C ASP A 186 -14.78 12.81 2.69
N MET A 187 -15.00 11.75 1.91
CA MET A 187 -15.97 11.79 0.81
C MET A 187 -17.41 11.86 1.29
N LYS A 188 -17.72 11.31 2.47
CA LYS A 188 -19.08 11.30 3.02
C LYS A 188 -19.47 12.67 3.57
N LYS A 189 -18.55 13.32 4.29
CA LYS A 189 -18.76 14.65 4.88
C LYS A 189 -18.45 15.79 3.90
N ASN A 190 -17.78 15.47 2.78
CA ASN A 190 -17.20 16.43 1.85
C ASN A 190 -16.24 17.44 2.52
N SER A 191 -15.59 17.05 3.62
CA SER A 191 -14.66 17.90 4.38
C SER A 191 -13.20 17.55 4.09
N GLU A 192 -12.32 18.53 4.25
CA GLU A 192 -10.87 18.38 4.07
C GLU A 192 -10.14 18.80 5.35
N VAL A 193 -9.10 18.05 5.71
CA VAL A 193 -8.22 18.33 6.85
C VAL A 193 -6.80 18.49 6.34
N LEU A 194 -6.18 19.64 6.65
CA LEU A 194 -4.75 19.85 6.42
C LEU A 194 -3.96 19.12 7.51
N VAL A 195 -3.15 18.15 7.10
CA VAL A 195 -2.33 17.34 8.02
C VAL A 195 -0.97 18.01 8.25
N GLU A 196 -0.31 18.43 7.17
CA GLU A 196 1.02 19.02 7.23
C GLU A 196 1.17 20.05 6.10
N ARG A 197 1.80 21.18 6.40
CA ARG A 197 2.20 22.19 5.40
C ARG A 197 3.65 22.58 5.64
N ILE A 198 4.46 22.52 4.58
CA ILE A 198 5.86 22.95 4.61
C ILE A 198 6.07 24.02 3.53
N PRO A 199 6.40 25.27 3.91
CA PRO A 199 6.69 26.33 2.96
C PRO A 199 7.85 25.96 2.02
N MET A 200 7.77 26.45 0.78
CA MET A 200 8.81 26.24 -0.21
C MET A 200 10.12 26.89 0.27
N GLY A 201 11.22 26.14 0.26
CA GLY A 201 12.53 26.58 0.76
C GLY A 201 12.83 26.15 2.20
N GLU A 202 11.82 25.74 2.99
CA GLU A 202 12.00 25.23 4.35
C GLU A 202 12.08 23.70 4.40
N GLY A 203 11.75 23.03 3.29
CA GLY A 203 11.71 21.58 3.20
C GLY A 203 10.66 21.08 2.23
N ALA A 204 10.16 19.87 2.48
CA ALA A 204 9.10 19.24 1.72
C ALA A 204 8.39 18.19 2.57
N CYS A 205 7.07 18.03 2.42
CA CYS A 205 6.35 16.85 2.88
C CYS A 205 5.82 16.07 1.68
N GLY A 206 5.52 14.79 1.88
CA GLY A 206 4.95 13.94 0.84
C GLY A 206 4.89 12.47 1.20
N ASN A 207 4.60 11.68 0.18
CA ASN A 207 4.44 10.23 0.20
C ASN A 207 3.54 9.72 1.33
N PRO A 208 2.33 10.28 1.50
CA PRO A 208 1.43 9.81 2.51
C PRO A 208 0.87 8.43 2.14
N VAL A 209 0.79 7.54 3.12
CA VAL A 209 0.23 6.19 2.98
C VAL A 209 -0.75 5.97 4.13
N TRP A 210 -1.97 5.55 3.80
CA TRP A 210 -2.95 5.14 4.78
C TRP A 210 -2.60 3.79 5.39
N PHE A 211 -2.87 3.66 6.68
CA PHE A 211 -2.83 2.39 7.38
C PHE A 211 -3.93 1.44 6.87
N ASN A 212 -3.69 0.14 7.04
CA ASN A 212 -4.50 -0.93 6.48
C ASN A 212 -5.84 -1.11 7.20
N GLN A 213 -5.98 -0.71 8.47
CA GLN A 213 -7.20 -0.93 9.26
C GLN A 213 -7.56 0.25 10.18
N SER A 214 -6.60 1.14 10.46
CA SER A 214 -6.74 2.25 11.40
C SER A 214 -6.89 3.60 10.70
N ALA A 215 -7.49 4.57 11.41
CA ALA A 215 -7.65 5.96 10.96
C ALA A 215 -6.35 6.77 11.00
N ARG A 216 -5.27 6.20 10.46
CA ARG A 216 -3.92 6.75 10.54
C ARG A 216 -3.28 6.83 9.17
N ILE A 217 -2.39 7.79 9.03
CA ILE A 217 -1.48 7.86 7.88
C ILE A 217 -0.03 7.91 8.37
N VAL A 218 0.88 7.34 7.59
CA VAL A 218 2.31 7.63 7.68
C VAL A 218 2.69 8.56 6.54
N TYR A 219 3.58 9.50 6.77
CA TYR A 219 4.09 10.40 5.74
C TYR A 219 5.55 10.78 5.96
N ARG A 220 6.19 11.21 4.88
CA ARG A 220 7.55 11.72 4.89
C ARG A 220 7.57 13.23 5.09
N LYS A 221 8.56 13.67 5.86
CA LYS A 221 8.89 15.07 6.05
C LYS A 221 10.40 15.26 5.90
N ARG A 222 10.78 16.13 4.99
CA ARG A 222 12.16 16.59 4.79
C ARG A 222 12.26 17.99 5.33
N GLN A 223 13.11 18.19 6.33
CA GLN A 223 13.41 19.53 6.84
C GLN A 223 14.71 20.04 6.23
N SER A 224 14.70 21.27 5.71
CA SER A 224 15.91 21.95 5.26
C SER A 224 16.47 22.78 6.40
N TYR A 225 17.68 22.46 6.84
CA TYR A 225 18.39 23.33 7.78
C TYR A 225 19.38 24.19 7.00
N MET A 226 18.94 25.40 6.63
CA MET A 226 19.69 26.35 5.78
C MET A 226 21.13 26.60 6.26
N LYS A 227 21.40 26.50 7.57
CA LYS A 227 22.73 26.73 8.14
C LYS A 227 23.75 25.61 7.90
N VAL A 228 23.34 24.37 7.61
CA VAL A 228 24.28 23.23 7.46
C VAL A 228 24.22 22.52 6.09
N LYS A 229 23.45 23.02 5.11
CA LYS A 229 23.25 22.37 3.80
C LYS A 229 22.96 20.86 3.91
N LYS A 230 22.30 20.44 4.99
CA LYS A 230 21.93 19.05 5.25
C LYS A 230 20.41 18.96 5.32
N TYR A 231 19.87 17.95 4.65
CA TYR A 231 18.47 17.57 4.74
C TYR A 231 18.36 16.44 5.76
N ILE A 232 17.37 16.53 6.63
CA ILE A 232 17.00 15.46 7.53
C ILE A 232 15.66 14.92 7.05
N GLU A 233 15.60 13.61 6.82
CA GLU A 233 14.36 12.91 6.51
C GLU A 233 13.73 12.42 7.81
N GLU A 234 12.42 12.56 7.90
CA GLU A 234 11.63 12.16 9.04
C GLU A 234 10.43 11.33 8.55
N LEU A 235 10.03 10.36 9.37
CA LEU A 235 8.73 9.70 9.23
C LEU A 235 7.82 10.12 10.36
N TRP A 236 6.58 10.42 9.99
CA TRP A 236 5.56 10.87 10.91
C TRP A 236 4.30 10.04 10.74
N ILE A 237 3.63 9.77 11.86
CA ILE A 237 2.27 9.24 11.89
C ILE A 237 1.33 10.39 12.24
N TYR A 238 0.22 10.50 11.51
CA TYR A 238 -0.92 11.32 11.89
C TYR A 238 -2.12 10.43 12.20
N ASP A 239 -2.70 10.61 13.38
CA ASP A 239 -3.92 9.95 13.86
C ASP A 239 -5.10 10.89 13.63
N PHE A 240 -5.98 10.50 12.70
CA PHE A 240 -7.11 11.33 12.26
C PHE A 240 -8.17 11.49 13.34
N ASP A 241 -8.42 10.42 14.12
CA ASP A 241 -9.46 10.45 15.16
C ASP A 241 -9.04 11.31 16.35
N LYS A 242 -7.75 11.28 16.71
CA LYS A 242 -7.18 12.09 17.79
C LYS A 242 -6.75 13.48 17.34
N ASN A 243 -6.60 13.69 16.03
CA ASN A 243 -5.98 14.87 15.44
C ASN A 243 -4.58 15.14 16.01
N GLU A 244 -3.77 14.09 16.13
CA GLU A 244 -2.43 14.14 16.71
C GLU A 244 -1.40 13.66 15.69
N LYS A 245 -0.20 14.23 15.74
CA LYS A 245 0.94 13.77 14.95
C LYS A 245 2.14 13.43 15.81
N LYS A 246 2.86 12.38 15.42
CA LYS A 246 4.05 11.90 16.12
C LYS A 246 5.14 11.59 15.12
N LYS A 247 6.35 12.11 15.36
CA LYS A 247 7.55 11.67 14.67
C LYS A 247 7.95 10.30 15.19
N ILE A 248 8.18 9.36 14.28
CA ILE A 248 8.58 7.98 14.61
C ILE A 248 10.00 7.67 14.13
N TYR A 249 10.57 8.47 13.24
CA TYR A 249 11.92 8.26 12.74
C TYR A 249 12.56 9.57 12.29
N GLU A 250 13.87 9.68 12.49
CA GLU A 250 14.71 10.75 11.99
C GLU A 250 16.02 10.14 11.48
N GLY A 251 16.36 10.40 10.22
CA GLY A 251 17.55 9.81 9.61
C GLY A 251 17.58 9.90 8.09
N ARG A 252 18.14 8.88 7.45
CA ARG A 252 18.13 8.72 6.00
C ARG A 252 16.91 7.90 5.63
N VAL A 253 16.17 8.33 4.60
CA VAL A 253 15.05 7.58 4.02
C VAL A 253 15.18 7.62 2.51
N GLU A 254 15.42 6.46 1.90
CA GLU A 254 15.65 6.34 0.45
C GLU A 254 14.40 5.93 -0.31
N THR A 255 13.53 5.11 0.31
CA THR A 255 12.28 4.71 -0.34
C THR A 255 11.29 5.89 -0.39
N PRO A 256 10.65 6.15 -1.53
CA PRO A 256 9.56 7.12 -1.59
C PRO A 256 8.39 6.68 -0.70
N PHE A 257 8.03 5.40 -0.63
CA PHE A 257 6.83 4.94 0.09
C PHE A 257 7.18 3.91 1.18
N PRO A 258 6.86 4.19 2.46
CA PRO A 258 6.89 3.16 3.49
C PRO A 258 5.77 2.13 3.26
N ILE A 259 5.99 0.89 3.69
CA ILE A 259 4.97 -0.18 3.67
C ILE A 259 4.49 -0.46 5.09
N ILE A 260 3.21 -0.76 5.26
CA ILE A 260 2.59 -0.96 6.56
C ILE A 260 2.23 -2.43 6.69
N SER A 261 2.53 -3.04 7.84
CA SER A 261 2.16 -4.44 8.09
C SER A 261 0.64 -4.60 8.04
N PRO A 262 0.11 -5.76 7.63
CA PRO A 262 -1.33 -5.96 7.47
C PRO A 262 -2.15 -5.68 8.74
N ASP A 263 -1.54 -5.87 9.91
CA ASP A 263 -2.12 -5.65 11.24
C ASP A 263 -1.86 -4.24 11.81
N ASP A 264 -1.30 -3.32 11.02
CA ASP A 264 -1.04 -1.93 11.41
C ASP A 264 -0.06 -1.73 12.57
N THR A 265 0.75 -2.75 12.90
CA THR A 265 1.69 -2.68 14.02
C THR A 265 3.10 -2.26 13.63
N MET A 266 3.49 -2.41 12.36
CA MET A 266 4.84 -2.12 11.88
C MET A 266 4.86 -1.29 10.61
N ILE A 267 5.92 -0.49 10.46
CA ILE A 267 6.22 0.29 9.27
C ILE A 267 7.59 -0.10 8.74
N GLY A 268 7.64 -0.57 7.50
CA GLY A 268 8.86 -0.88 6.77
C GLY A 268 9.31 0.30 5.90
N THR A 269 10.58 0.69 6.02
CA THR A 269 11.18 1.77 5.24
C THR A 269 12.63 1.45 4.88
N ASP A 270 13.07 1.89 3.70
CA ASP A 270 14.48 1.84 3.31
C ASP A 270 15.23 3.02 3.93
N THR A 271 16.18 2.72 4.81
CA THR A 271 17.06 3.71 5.47
C THR A 271 18.40 3.88 4.75
N GLY A 272 18.55 3.27 3.58
CA GLY A 272 19.70 3.32 2.67
C GLY A 272 20.73 2.22 2.92
N GLN A 273 20.93 1.82 4.18
CA GLN A 273 21.76 0.66 4.51
C GLN A 273 20.93 -0.60 4.68
N PHE A 274 19.74 -0.46 5.26
CA PHE A 274 18.84 -1.56 5.56
C PHE A 274 17.42 -1.21 5.16
N PHE A 275 16.65 -2.24 4.89
CA PHE A 275 15.21 -2.13 5.02
C PHE A 275 14.83 -2.32 6.49
N THR A 276 14.37 -1.26 7.12
CA THR A 276 14.14 -1.17 8.56
C THR A 276 12.65 -1.31 8.87
N LEU A 277 12.33 -2.20 9.82
CA LEU A 277 10.99 -2.34 10.41
C LEU A 277 10.95 -1.58 11.73
N LEU A 278 10.04 -0.63 11.81
CA LEU A 278 9.77 0.20 12.98
C LEU A 278 8.42 -0.18 13.59
N ASP A 279 8.29 -0.12 14.91
CA ASP A 279 6.97 -0.03 15.54
C ASP A 279 6.38 1.39 15.41
N LEU A 280 5.18 1.59 15.96
CA LEU A 280 4.48 2.89 15.91
C LEU A 280 5.05 3.90 16.92
N GLU A 281 5.90 3.44 17.81
CA GLU A 281 6.64 4.24 18.77
C GLU A 281 7.93 4.79 18.19
N GLY A 282 8.42 4.20 17.10
CA GLY A 282 9.67 4.55 16.42
C GLY A 282 10.85 3.65 16.80
N ASN A 283 10.61 2.58 17.56
CA ASN A 283 11.66 1.62 17.88
C ASN A 283 11.98 0.77 16.65
N ILE A 284 13.27 0.57 16.40
CA ILE A 284 13.74 -0.35 15.37
C ILE A 284 13.54 -1.77 15.88
N LEU A 285 12.60 -2.49 15.28
CA LEU A 285 12.33 -3.90 15.58
C LEU A 285 13.29 -4.81 14.82
N LYS A 286 13.57 -4.50 13.55
CA LYS A 286 14.41 -5.33 12.68
C LYS A 286 15.06 -4.52 11.57
N ASN A 287 16.30 -4.88 11.22
CA ASN A 287 16.97 -4.43 10.00
C ASN A 287 17.14 -5.63 9.08
N LEU A 288 16.66 -5.50 7.84
CA LEU A 288 16.69 -6.52 6.81
C LEU A 288 17.67 -6.12 5.71
N TYR A 289 18.52 -7.07 5.32
CA TYR A 289 19.53 -6.92 4.27
C TYR A 289 18.96 -7.39 2.94
N ILE A 290 18.10 -6.58 2.32
CA ILE A 290 17.40 -6.96 1.08
C ILE A 290 17.97 -6.30 -0.19
N GLY A 291 19.01 -5.47 -0.05
CA GLY A 291 19.67 -4.77 -1.15
C GLY A 291 18.85 -3.58 -1.68
N PRO A 292 19.45 -2.76 -2.56
CA PRO A 292 18.74 -1.64 -3.20
C PRO A 292 17.71 -2.14 -4.21
N ASN A 293 16.64 -1.36 -4.44
CA ASN A 293 15.57 -1.66 -5.42
C ASN A 293 14.81 -2.96 -5.16
N ALA A 294 14.70 -3.38 -3.89
CA ALA A 294 14.15 -4.68 -3.53
C ALA A 294 12.61 -4.78 -3.59
N GLU A 295 11.89 -3.68 -3.82
CA GLU A 295 10.42 -3.65 -3.95
C GLU A 295 9.65 -4.49 -2.88
N PRO A 296 9.88 -4.27 -1.57
CA PRO A 296 9.37 -5.15 -0.53
C PRO A 296 7.84 -5.11 -0.39
N GLN A 297 7.23 -6.28 -0.17
CA GLN A 297 5.80 -6.44 0.04
C GLN A 297 5.52 -7.43 1.18
N TRP A 298 4.69 -7.02 2.14
CA TRP A 298 4.19 -7.90 3.20
C TRP A 298 3.30 -9.01 2.63
N SER A 299 3.45 -10.23 3.16
CA SER A 299 2.42 -11.26 3.01
C SER A 299 1.12 -10.80 3.68
N PRO A 300 -0.06 -11.23 3.21
CA PRO A 300 -1.33 -10.76 3.77
C PRO A 300 -1.53 -11.07 5.27
N ASP A 301 -0.90 -12.12 5.79
CA ASP A 301 -0.91 -12.55 7.20
C ASP A 301 0.14 -11.84 8.08
N GLY A 302 1.04 -11.09 7.45
CA GLY A 302 2.13 -10.35 8.07
C GLY A 302 3.27 -11.21 8.58
N GLN A 303 3.37 -12.49 8.20
CA GLN A 303 4.46 -13.38 8.63
C GLN A 303 5.74 -13.22 7.78
N PHE A 304 5.61 -12.67 6.57
CA PHE A 304 6.68 -12.63 5.60
C PHE A 304 6.79 -11.28 4.88
N ILE A 305 7.99 -10.99 4.38
CA ILE A 305 8.22 -9.94 3.40
C ILE A 305 8.83 -10.57 2.16
N ALA A 306 8.17 -10.41 1.02
CA ALA A 306 8.73 -10.75 -0.28
C ALA A 306 9.46 -9.54 -0.87
N PHE A 307 10.55 -9.79 -1.58
CA PHE A 307 11.37 -8.76 -2.19
C PHE A 307 12.12 -9.31 -3.40
N LEU A 308 12.50 -8.42 -4.31
CA LEU A 308 13.39 -8.73 -5.42
C LEU A 308 14.84 -8.64 -4.96
N THR A 309 15.61 -9.65 -5.31
CA THR A 309 17.07 -9.57 -5.35
C THR A 309 17.49 -9.54 -6.80
N GLY A 310 18.61 -8.90 -7.12
CA GLY A 310 19.11 -8.88 -8.47
C GLY A 310 20.62 -8.75 -8.56
N LYS A 311 21.15 -9.27 -9.66
CA LYS A 311 22.54 -9.10 -10.04
C LYS A 311 22.59 -8.13 -11.19
N VAL A 312 23.38 -7.07 -11.04
CA VAL A 312 23.68 -6.13 -12.13
C VAL A 312 25.09 -6.39 -12.64
N ASP A 313 25.31 -6.11 -13.92
CA ASP A 313 26.65 -6.02 -14.47
C ASP A 313 27.36 -4.81 -13.85
N PRO A 314 28.52 -4.99 -13.20
CA PRO A 314 29.17 -3.92 -12.45
C PRO A 314 29.77 -2.82 -13.32
N LYS A 315 29.87 -3.01 -14.65
CA LYS A 315 30.43 -2.02 -15.58
C LYS A 315 29.34 -1.24 -16.32
N THR A 316 28.27 -1.92 -16.70
CA THR A 316 27.20 -1.36 -17.53
C THR A 316 25.96 -1.00 -16.71
N GLU A 317 25.90 -1.44 -15.45
CA GLU A 317 24.73 -1.33 -14.55
C GLU A 317 23.46 -1.99 -15.13
N ILE A 318 23.62 -2.83 -16.16
CA ILE A 318 22.53 -3.58 -16.77
C ILE A 318 22.13 -4.71 -15.81
N LEU A 319 20.83 -4.86 -15.59
CA LEU A 319 20.27 -5.95 -14.81
C LEU A 319 20.46 -7.29 -15.54
N LEU A 320 21.15 -8.23 -14.89
CA LEU A 320 21.48 -9.55 -15.45
C LEU A 320 20.51 -10.64 -14.98
N GLU A 321 20.01 -10.52 -13.75
CA GLU A 321 19.24 -11.57 -13.08
C GLU A 321 18.42 -10.97 -11.95
N GLN A 322 17.22 -11.49 -11.72
CA GLN A 322 16.34 -11.14 -10.60
C GLN A 322 15.65 -12.38 -10.05
N HIS A 323 15.63 -12.50 -8.73
CA HIS A 323 14.89 -13.55 -8.02
C HIS A 323 13.91 -12.95 -7.01
N ILE A 324 12.78 -13.61 -6.82
CA ILE A 324 11.85 -13.34 -5.71
C ILE A 324 12.36 -14.11 -4.50
N CYS A 325 12.71 -13.36 -3.46
CA CYS A 325 13.07 -13.89 -2.16
C CYS A 325 11.98 -13.54 -1.15
N VAL A 326 11.87 -14.37 -0.11
CA VAL A 326 10.99 -14.13 1.03
C VAL A 326 11.78 -14.25 2.31
N VAL A 327 11.57 -13.30 3.23
CA VAL A 327 12.12 -13.32 4.59
C VAL A 327 11.02 -13.56 5.62
N ASP A 328 11.26 -14.47 6.56
CA ASP A 328 10.43 -14.65 7.74
C ASP A 328 10.71 -13.50 8.72
N ILE A 329 9.66 -12.80 9.14
CA ILE A 329 9.81 -11.65 10.01
C ILE A 329 10.20 -12.04 11.44
N ASN A 330 9.85 -13.24 11.89
CA ASN A 330 10.18 -13.74 13.22
C ASN A 330 11.60 -14.34 13.25
N THR A 331 11.93 -15.22 12.30
CA THR A 331 13.22 -15.94 12.33
C THR A 331 14.33 -15.19 11.60
N GLY A 332 14.00 -14.37 10.60
CA GLY A 332 14.97 -13.74 9.70
C GLY A 332 15.54 -14.67 8.63
N GLU A 333 15.05 -15.92 8.56
CA GLU A 333 15.38 -16.84 7.48
C GLU A 333 14.95 -16.26 6.14
N VAL A 334 15.81 -16.42 5.12
CA VAL A 334 15.54 -15.98 3.75
C VAL A 334 15.50 -17.19 2.84
N LYS A 335 14.45 -17.28 2.02
CA LYS A 335 14.28 -18.31 1.00
C LYS A 335 14.16 -17.66 -0.38
N ASP A 336 14.99 -18.11 -1.32
CA ASP A 336 14.84 -17.81 -2.74
C ASP A 336 13.76 -18.72 -3.34
N LEU A 337 12.72 -18.13 -3.91
CA LEU A 337 11.59 -18.85 -4.53
C LEU A 337 11.78 -19.08 -6.03
N THR A 338 12.69 -18.36 -6.66
CA THR A 338 12.92 -18.42 -8.11
C THR A 338 14.42 -18.45 -8.42
N PRO A 339 15.17 -19.47 -7.97
CA PRO A 339 16.61 -19.60 -8.23
C PRO A 339 16.87 -20.06 -9.68
N ILE A 340 16.40 -19.27 -10.65
CA ILE A 340 16.41 -19.57 -12.08
C ILE A 340 17.41 -18.63 -12.76
N PRO A 341 18.57 -19.15 -13.22
CA PRO A 341 19.60 -18.33 -13.84
C PRO A 341 19.10 -17.48 -15.00
N GLY A 342 19.40 -16.18 -14.94
CA GLY A 342 19.04 -15.22 -15.98
C GLY A 342 17.55 -14.89 -16.06
N LEU A 343 16.76 -15.26 -15.04
CA LEU A 343 15.38 -14.81 -14.91
C LEU A 343 15.35 -13.29 -14.71
N ILE A 344 14.48 -12.61 -15.44
CA ILE A 344 14.17 -11.20 -15.25
C ILE A 344 12.71 -11.12 -14.83
N ILE A 345 12.42 -10.37 -13.77
CA ILE A 345 11.11 -10.29 -13.15
C ILE A 345 10.57 -8.88 -13.32
N ASP A 346 9.53 -8.76 -14.15
CA ASP A 346 8.94 -7.46 -14.45
C ASP A 346 8.14 -6.86 -13.27
N ALA A 347 7.44 -7.72 -12.52
CA ALA A 347 6.70 -7.38 -11.31
C ALA A 347 6.32 -8.66 -10.55
N PHE A 348 6.04 -8.55 -9.25
CA PHE A 348 5.48 -9.64 -8.46
C PHE A 348 4.46 -9.14 -7.43
N ARG A 349 3.63 -10.04 -6.92
CA ARG A 349 2.74 -9.77 -5.79
C ARG A 349 2.33 -11.05 -5.05
N TRP A 350 2.08 -10.95 -3.76
CA TRP A 350 1.30 -11.94 -3.02
C TRP A 350 -0.11 -12.10 -3.61
N TYR A 351 -0.45 -13.33 -3.99
CA TYR A 351 -1.79 -13.76 -4.40
C TYR A 351 -2.64 -14.12 -3.17
N ASP A 352 -2.03 -14.88 -2.26
CA ASP A 352 -2.57 -15.27 -0.96
C ASP A 352 -1.41 -15.44 0.05
N GLU A 353 -1.67 -16.08 1.19
CA GLU A 353 -0.68 -16.26 2.27
C GLU A 353 0.51 -17.16 1.92
N ASN A 354 0.45 -17.92 0.84
CA ASN A 354 1.50 -18.89 0.48
C ASN A 354 1.94 -18.82 -0.98
N THR A 355 1.26 -18.04 -1.81
CA THR A 355 1.51 -17.97 -3.25
C THR A 355 1.86 -16.56 -3.65
N ILE A 356 3.01 -16.41 -4.30
CA ILE A 356 3.41 -15.21 -5.03
C ILE A 356 3.21 -15.46 -6.52
N ILE A 357 2.66 -14.47 -7.22
CA ILE A 357 2.56 -14.46 -8.67
C ILE A 357 3.56 -13.47 -9.27
N TYR A 358 4.16 -13.85 -10.40
CA TYR A 358 5.15 -13.03 -11.11
C TYR A 358 5.03 -13.13 -12.64
#